data_AF-A0A349LHA0-F1
#
_entry.id   AF-A0A349LHA0-F1
#
_cell.length_a   1.000
_cell.length_b   1.000
_cell.length_c   1.000
_cell.angle_alpha   90.00
_cell.angle_beta   90.00
_cell.angle_gamma   90.00
#
_symmetry.space_group_name_H-M   'P 1'
#
loop_
_entity.id
_entity.type
_entity.pdbx_description
1 polymer ?
#
loop_
_entity_poly.entity_id
_entity_poly.type
_entity_poly.pdbx_seq_one_letter_code
_entity_poly.pdbx_strand_id
1 'polypeptide(L)'
;MHNIKSWEGMLDLTKVATISLAFVVAACSPPGSSRVTQDVESSLVQSMPSGVEAISFLGDTLTPPLQPDDVRAVYMERYEEAERALAVAPANVDSLIWMGRRTAYLGRYRDAIDIYSEAIGLHPEDARLYRHRGHRYLSVRELDKAIADLERAAELTEGRMDEVEPDGLPNAMNIPTSTLQFNIWYHLALAHYVAGDFEAALDAQRNCLKVSVHPDSVVATSYWMYMTMRRLGLEDEAQELLDSIDAGIEIIESVAYLDLLLLFKGERSLGDLIGPSGDAATLQSTTTSYGLGVWHLLNGRLDDAHGVWESILEGRNQWSAFGYISAEGELARSAVR
;
A
#
# COMPACT_ATOMS: atom_id res chain seq x y z
N MET A 1 -46.59 -22.36 -10.87
CA MET A 1 -46.99 -23.76 -11.16
C MET A 1 -47.09 -23.92 -12.66
N HIS A 2 -46.65 -25.06 -13.24
CA HIS A 2 -46.14 -25.15 -14.62
C HIS A 2 -44.85 -24.29 -14.79
N ASN A 3 -43.84 -24.60 -15.61
CA ASN A 3 -43.52 -25.75 -16.49
C ASN A 3 -41.97 -25.94 -16.42
N ILE A 4 -41.20 -26.81 -17.10
CA ILE A 4 -41.33 -27.72 -18.27
C ILE A 4 -40.79 -29.13 -17.87
N LYS A 5 -40.86 -30.11 -18.79
CA LYS A 5 -40.36 -31.49 -18.69
C LYS A 5 -38.84 -31.64 -18.93
N SER A 6 -38.28 -32.76 -18.47
CA SER A 6 -36.96 -33.29 -18.84
C SER A 6 -36.90 -33.84 -20.28
N TRP A 7 -35.67 -34.00 -20.80
CA TRP A 7 -35.32 -34.79 -21.99
C TRP A 7 -34.04 -35.57 -21.72
N GLU A 8 -34.02 -36.86 -22.07
CA GLU A 8 -32.84 -37.74 -22.04
C GLU A 8 -32.62 -38.38 -23.43
N GLY A 9 -31.38 -38.79 -23.71
CA GLY A 9 -30.98 -39.49 -24.95
C GLY A 9 -30.47 -38.54 -26.04
N MET A 10 -29.33 -38.78 -26.70
CA MET A 10 -28.75 -40.08 -27.08
C MET A 10 -27.25 -39.93 -27.44
N LEU A 11 -26.45 -40.99 -27.27
CA LEU A 11 -25.04 -41.06 -27.65
C LEU A 11 -24.83 -41.78 -29.00
N ASP A 12 -24.05 -41.20 -29.92
CA ASP A 12 -23.02 -41.89 -30.70
C ASP A 12 -22.10 -40.85 -31.38
N LEU A 13 -20.80 -40.89 -31.10
CA LEU A 13 -19.74 -40.26 -31.90
C LEU A 13 -18.51 -41.17 -31.96
N THR A 14 -18.70 -42.39 -32.45
CA THR A 14 -17.59 -43.26 -32.84
C THR A 14 -16.88 -42.74 -34.10
N LYS A 15 -15.52 -42.81 -34.08
CA LYS A 15 -14.56 -42.54 -35.19
C LYS A 15 -14.19 -41.06 -35.47
N VAL A 16 -13.05 -40.65 -34.93
CA VAL A 16 -12.02 -39.92 -35.70
C VAL A 16 -10.69 -40.65 -35.49
N ALA A 17 -9.85 -40.74 -36.52
CA ALA A 17 -8.68 -41.64 -36.53
C ALA A 17 -7.37 -40.94 -36.13
N THR A 18 -6.54 -41.66 -35.36
CA THR A 18 -5.16 -41.25 -35.06
C THR A 18 -4.28 -41.37 -36.29
N ILE A 19 -3.68 -40.26 -36.75
CA ILE A 19 -2.66 -40.27 -37.82
C ILE A 19 -1.33 -39.78 -37.24
N SER A 20 -0.49 -40.74 -36.84
CA SER A 20 0.90 -40.48 -36.45
C SER A 20 1.76 -40.37 -37.71
N LEU A 21 2.11 -39.14 -38.11
CA LEU A 21 2.90 -38.88 -39.32
C LEU A 21 4.36 -38.59 -38.97
N ALA A 22 5.20 -39.63 -38.94
CA ALA A 22 6.63 -39.48 -38.73
C ALA A 22 7.32 -39.00 -40.02
N PHE A 23 7.88 -37.79 -40.00
CA PHE A 23 8.76 -37.29 -41.07
C PHE A 23 10.20 -37.19 -40.61
N VAL A 24 11.05 -38.07 -41.15
CA VAL A 24 12.51 -37.90 -41.13
C VAL A 24 12.88 -37.05 -42.34
N VAL A 25 13.47 -35.87 -42.10
CA VAL A 25 14.08 -35.03 -43.13
C VAL A 25 15.50 -34.70 -42.69
N ALA A 26 16.46 -34.84 -43.60
CA ALA A 26 17.88 -34.72 -43.30
C ALA A 26 18.34 -33.26 -43.12
N ALA A 27 19.41 -33.06 -42.35
CA ALA A 27 20.01 -31.75 -42.15
C ALA A 27 20.68 -31.22 -43.44
N CYS A 28 20.36 -29.98 -43.81
CA CYS A 28 21.08 -29.17 -44.80
C CYS A 28 21.01 -27.70 -44.38
N SER A 29 22.10 -27.18 -43.80
CA SER A 29 22.16 -25.80 -43.30
C SER A 29 22.43 -24.81 -44.44
N PRO A 30 21.59 -23.77 -44.65
CA PRO A 30 21.95 -22.64 -45.51
C PRO A 30 22.92 -21.70 -44.76
N PRO A 31 23.91 -21.09 -45.46
CA PRO A 31 24.84 -20.17 -44.82
C PRO A 31 24.26 -18.74 -44.70
N GLY A 32 24.22 -18.22 -43.47
CA GLY A 32 24.29 -16.78 -43.21
C GLY A 32 23.00 -16.01 -42.94
N SER A 33 22.50 -16.06 -41.69
CA SER A 33 21.88 -14.90 -41.01
C SER A 33 21.72 -15.15 -39.49
N SER A 34 22.83 -15.17 -38.73
CA SER A 34 22.81 -15.50 -37.30
C SER A 34 23.63 -14.51 -36.46
N ARG A 35 23.16 -13.25 -36.31
CA ARG A 35 23.75 -12.29 -35.36
C ARG A 35 22.89 -11.08 -34.95
N VAL A 36 21.56 -11.10 -35.12
CA VAL A 36 20.68 -9.96 -34.76
C VAL A 36 19.33 -10.43 -34.20
N THR A 37 19.34 -11.35 -33.22
CA THR A 37 18.12 -11.82 -32.53
C THR A 37 18.31 -12.31 -31.07
N GLN A 38 19.52 -12.29 -30.49
CA GLN A 38 19.75 -12.78 -29.11
C GLN A 38 20.23 -11.73 -28.10
N ASP A 39 20.56 -10.51 -28.55
CA ASP A 39 21.14 -9.45 -27.68
C ASP A 39 20.11 -8.38 -27.26
N VAL A 40 18.82 -8.75 -27.14
CA VAL A 40 17.72 -7.81 -26.78
C VAL A 40 16.95 -8.24 -25.52
N GLU A 41 16.91 -9.53 -25.19
CA GLU A 41 16.33 -10.03 -23.92
C GLU A 41 17.34 -10.01 -22.74
N SER A 42 18.46 -9.29 -22.92
CA SER A 42 19.34 -8.88 -21.83
C SER A 42 19.00 -7.46 -21.38
N SER A 43 17.73 -7.20 -21.07
CA SER A 43 17.35 -5.96 -20.37
C SER A 43 18.09 -5.94 -19.04
N LEU A 44 18.82 -4.85 -18.79
CA LEU A 44 19.65 -4.71 -17.61
C LEU A 44 18.76 -4.73 -16.37
N VAL A 45 18.75 -5.85 -15.65
CA VAL A 45 18.35 -5.87 -14.23
C VAL A 45 19.42 -5.09 -13.50
N GLN A 46 19.24 -3.77 -13.49
CA GLN A 46 20.16 -2.82 -12.88
C GLN A 46 20.06 -2.97 -11.37
N SER A 47 20.85 -3.90 -10.84
CA SER A 47 20.88 -4.24 -9.41
C SER A 47 20.99 -2.96 -8.58
N MET A 48 20.01 -2.76 -7.69
CA MET A 48 19.94 -1.60 -6.81
C MET A 48 21.29 -1.36 -6.12
N PRO A 49 21.77 -0.10 -6.03
CA PRO A 49 23.03 0.18 -5.35
C PRO A 49 22.99 -0.29 -3.89
N SER A 50 24.11 -0.79 -3.38
CA SER A 50 24.18 -1.33 -2.02
C SER A 50 23.73 -0.30 -0.97
N GLY A 51 22.75 -0.65 -0.14
CA GLY A 51 22.15 0.22 0.86
C GLY A 51 21.01 1.13 0.36
N VAL A 52 20.59 0.98 -0.90
CA VAL A 52 19.39 1.63 -1.46
C VAL A 52 18.20 0.67 -1.36
N GLU A 53 17.11 1.13 -0.79
CA GLU A 53 15.88 0.36 -0.56
C GLU A 53 14.84 0.60 -1.66
N ALA A 54 14.77 1.84 -2.17
CA ALA A 54 13.85 2.23 -3.24
C ALA A 54 14.45 3.32 -4.14
N ILE A 55 13.83 3.53 -5.30
CA ILE A 55 13.98 4.76 -6.09
C ILE A 55 12.68 5.55 -5.94
N SER A 56 12.77 6.87 -5.75
CA SER A 56 11.59 7.75 -5.68
C SER A 56 10.91 7.86 -7.06
N PHE A 57 9.64 8.28 -7.11
CA PHE A 57 8.98 8.63 -8.39
C PHE A 57 9.66 9.80 -9.12
N LEU A 58 10.56 10.52 -8.46
CA LEU A 58 11.38 11.61 -9.03
C LEU A 58 12.78 11.13 -9.48
N GLY A 59 13.17 9.89 -9.15
CA GLY A 59 14.44 9.26 -9.56
C GLY A 59 15.54 9.20 -8.48
N ASP A 60 15.27 9.67 -7.27
CA ASP A 60 16.23 9.71 -6.16
C ASP A 60 16.43 8.34 -5.49
N THR A 61 17.64 8.05 -5.04
CA THR A 61 17.93 6.83 -4.25
C THR A 61 17.48 7.00 -2.80
N LEU A 62 16.53 6.18 -2.36
CA LEU A 62 16.02 6.16 -0.99
C LEU A 62 16.73 5.09 -0.17
N THR A 63 17.38 5.49 0.93
CA THR A 63 18.15 4.63 1.84
C THR A 63 17.45 4.51 3.22
N PRO A 64 17.77 3.50 4.06
CA PRO A 64 17.08 3.31 5.33
C PRO A 64 17.08 4.59 6.20
N PRO A 65 15.92 5.02 6.74
CA PRO A 65 15.81 6.27 7.48
C PRO A 65 16.72 6.28 8.72
N LEU A 66 17.48 7.37 8.89
CA LEU A 66 18.30 7.57 10.09
C LEU A 66 17.41 7.82 11.31
N GLN A 67 17.52 6.94 12.30
CA GLN A 67 16.74 6.98 13.54
C GLN A 67 17.62 7.47 14.72
N PRO A 68 17.04 8.20 15.69
CA PRO A 68 17.69 8.48 16.97
C PRO A 68 18.19 7.20 17.64
N ASP A 69 19.33 7.25 18.33
CA ASP A 69 20.00 6.05 18.86
C ASP A 69 19.19 5.29 19.93
N ASP A 70 18.34 5.99 20.68
CA ASP A 70 17.40 5.42 21.64
C ASP A 70 16.25 4.66 20.95
N VAL A 71 15.63 5.27 19.93
CA VAL A 71 14.61 4.61 19.07
C VAL A 71 15.21 3.39 18.37
N ARG A 72 16.40 3.55 17.80
CA ARG A 72 17.15 2.51 17.09
C ARG A 72 17.51 1.34 18.00
N ALA A 73 17.88 1.61 19.27
CA ALA A 73 18.15 0.57 20.25
C ALA A 73 16.89 -0.28 20.57
N VAL A 74 15.73 0.36 20.75
CA VAL A 74 14.46 -0.35 20.97
C VAL A 74 14.10 -1.22 19.75
N TYR A 75 14.30 -0.73 18.53
CA TYR A 75 13.99 -1.52 17.33
C TYR A 75 14.97 -2.69 17.14
N MET A 76 16.25 -2.52 17.48
CA MET A 76 17.23 -3.61 17.48
C MET A 76 16.90 -4.69 18.51
N GLU A 77 16.53 -4.33 19.75
CA GLU A 77 16.10 -5.31 20.76
C GLU A 77 14.94 -6.18 20.24
N ARG A 78 13.96 -5.56 19.57
CA ARG A 78 12.80 -6.26 19.01
C ARG A 78 13.12 -7.06 17.74
N TYR A 79 14.13 -6.66 16.97
CA TYR A 79 14.68 -7.47 15.89
C TYR A 79 15.35 -8.74 16.45
N GLU A 80 16.20 -8.61 17.47
CA GLU A 80 16.87 -9.74 18.13
C GLU A 80 15.86 -10.67 18.84
N GLU A 81 14.76 -10.13 19.37
CA GLU A 81 13.61 -10.92 19.88
C GLU A 81 12.95 -11.76 18.78
N ALA A 82 12.64 -11.15 17.63
CA ALA A 82 12.02 -11.85 16.49
C ALA A 82 12.97 -12.87 15.83
N GLU A 83 14.26 -12.56 15.72
CA GLU A 83 15.28 -13.47 15.19
C GLU A 83 15.42 -14.73 16.05
N ARG A 84 15.41 -14.57 17.39
CA ARG A 84 15.40 -15.71 18.33
C ARG A 84 14.09 -16.52 18.25
N ALA A 85 12.94 -15.87 18.06
CA ALA A 85 11.68 -16.58 17.87
C ALA A 85 11.67 -17.41 16.57
N LEU A 86 12.12 -16.81 15.46
CA LEU A 86 12.24 -17.50 14.18
C LEU A 86 13.25 -18.66 14.22
N ALA A 87 14.38 -18.50 14.93
CA ALA A 87 15.34 -19.58 15.13
C ALA A 87 14.76 -20.79 15.89
N VAL A 88 13.75 -20.60 16.74
CA VAL A 88 13.02 -21.67 17.44
C VAL A 88 11.93 -22.28 16.55
N ALA A 89 11.28 -21.48 15.70
CA ALA A 89 10.15 -21.91 14.88
C ALA A 89 10.27 -21.42 13.41
N PRO A 90 11.26 -21.88 12.62
CA PRO A 90 11.62 -21.28 11.34
C PRO A 90 10.56 -21.38 10.23
N ALA A 91 9.57 -22.27 10.41
CA ALA A 91 8.43 -22.41 9.50
C ALA A 91 7.10 -21.95 10.12
N ASN A 92 7.09 -21.34 11.31
CA ASN A 92 5.87 -20.75 11.88
C ASN A 92 5.60 -19.39 11.22
N VAL A 93 4.42 -19.25 10.65
CA VAL A 93 4.00 -18.05 9.91
C VAL A 93 3.99 -16.78 10.78
N ASP A 94 3.63 -16.85 12.06
CA ASP A 94 3.62 -15.70 12.96
C ASP A 94 5.05 -15.20 13.26
N SER A 95 6.01 -16.12 13.41
CA SER A 95 7.43 -15.82 13.58
C SER A 95 8.04 -15.19 12.33
N LEU A 96 7.67 -15.68 11.15
CA LEU A 96 8.05 -15.09 9.85
C LEU A 96 7.45 -13.69 9.66
N ILE A 97 6.17 -13.51 10.01
CA ILE A 97 5.48 -12.21 10.03
C ILE A 97 6.21 -11.23 10.94
N TRP A 98 6.49 -11.61 12.19
CA TRP A 98 7.18 -10.74 13.13
C TRP A 98 8.60 -10.40 12.67
N MET A 99 9.35 -11.36 12.11
CA MET A 99 10.68 -11.10 11.58
C MET A 99 10.64 -10.06 10.45
N GLY A 100 9.75 -10.22 9.47
CA GLY A 100 9.57 -9.24 8.39
C GLY A 100 9.13 -7.85 8.91
N ARG A 101 8.23 -7.81 9.90
CA ARG A 101 7.78 -6.55 10.53
C ARG A 101 8.92 -5.82 11.23
N ARG A 102 9.70 -6.52 12.07
CA ARG A 102 10.83 -5.92 12.80
C ARG A 102 11.97 -5.50 11.88
N THR A 103 12.26 -6.29 10.84
CA THR A 103 13.23 -5.93 9.79
C THR A 103 12.83 -4.64 9.09
N ALA A 104 11.55 -4.48 8.72
CA ALA A 104 11.05 -3.26 8.10
C ALA A 104 11.01 -2.04 9.04
N TYR A 105 10.87 -2.20 10.36
CA TYR A 105 10.96 -1.08 11.31
C TYR A 105 12.41 -0.53 11.41
N LEU A 106 13.43 -1.34 11.12
CA LEU A 106 14.82 -0.88 10.94
C LEU A 106 15.06 -0.18 9.58
N GLY A 107 14.03 0.01 8.76
CA GLY A 107 14.17 0.61 7.43
C GLY A 107 14.69 -0.34 6.34
N ARG A 108 14.87 -1.64 6.66
CA ARG A 108 15.30 -2.69 5.73
C ARG A 108 14.06 -3.29 5.05
N TYR A 109 13.53 -2.59 4.05
CA TYR A 109 12.28 -2.95 3.38
C TYR A 109 12.49 -4.06 2.36
N ARG A 110 13.64 -4.11 1.68
CA ARG A 110 14.03 -5.18 0.75
C ARG A 110 14.17 -6.53 1.47
N ASP A 111 14.97 -6.57 2.53
CA ASP A 111 15.11 -7.77 3.36
C ASP A 111 13.76 -8.27 3.92
N ALA A 112 12.85 -7.35 4.27
CA ALA A 112 11.49 -7.71 4.69
C ALA A 112 10.64 -8.30 3.55
N ILE A 113 10.74 -7.78 2.32
CA ILE A 113 10.09 -8.33 1.12
C ILE A 113 10.58 -9.76 0.85
N ASP A 114 11.89 -10.01 1.02
CA ASP A 114 12.48 -11.33 0.82
C ASP A 114 12.00 -12.32 1.90
N ILE A 115 12.00 -11.93 3.18
CA ILE A 115 11.42 -12.72 4.29
C ILE A 115 9.96 -13.11 4.01
N TYR A 116 9.12 -12.17 3.58
CA TYR A 116 7.72 -12.49 3.23
C TYR A 116 7.61 -13.37 1.98
N SER A 117 8.54 -13.25 1.02
CA SER A 117 8.53 -14.06 -0.20
C SER A 117 8.93 -15.51 0.07
N GLU A 118 9.92 -15.74 0.94
CA GLU A 118 10.22 -17.09 1.46
C GLU A 118 9.04 -17.65 2.27
N ALA A 119 8.42 -16.84 3.12
CA ALA A 119 7.26 -17.23 3.92
C ALA A 119 6.05 -17.61 3.06
N ILE A 120 5.78 -16.91 1.96
CA ILE A 120 4.71 -17.24 1.00
C ILE A 120 5.02 -18.58 0.29
N GLY A 121 6.29 -18.91 0.07
CA GLY A 121 6.71 -20.24 -0.41
C GLY A 121 6.41 -21.38 0.56
N LEU A 122 6.23 -21.08 1.85
CA LEU A 122 5.85 -22.04 2.90
C LEU A 122 4.34 -22.03 3.18
N HIS A 123 3.70 -20.86 3.11
CA HIS A 123 2.28 -20.62 3.49
C HIS A 123 1.52 -19.83 2.40
N PRO A 124 1.33 -20.39 1.19
CA PRO A 124 0.80 -19.65 0.03
C PRO A 124 -0.67 -19.20 0.13
N GLU A 125 -1.39 -19.59 1.18
CA GLU A 125 -2.80 -19.24 1.41
C GLU A 125 -3.03 -18.37 2.67
N ASP A 126 -1.95 -17.86 3.28
CA ASP A 126 -2.01 -16.93 4.43
C ASP A 126 -2.01 -15.47 3.95
N ALA A 127 -3.19 -14.85 3.97
CA ALA A 127 -3.41 -13.47 3.51
C ALA A 127 -2.52 -12.42 4.21
N ARG A 128 -2.08 -12.67 5.44
CA ARG A 128 -1.28 -11.72 6.23
C ARG A 128 0.09 -11.48 5.58
N LEU A 129 0.69 -12.52 5.01
CA LEU A 129 1.98 -12.43 4.33
C LEU A 129 1.90 -11.54 3.09
N TYR A 130 0.87 -11.75 2.27
CA TYR A 130 0.58 -10.92 1.11
C TYR A 130 0.29 -9.46 1.53
N ARG A 131 -0.57 -9.23 2.52
CA ARG A 131 -0.84 -7.87 3.05
C ARG A 131 0.44 -7.18 3.51
N HIS A 132 1.30 -7.88 4.25
CA HIS A 132 2.54 -7.30 4.74
C HIS A 132 3.54 -7.03 3.61
N ARG A 133 3.70 -7.94 2.64
CA ARG A 133 4.61 -7.75 1.51
C ARG A 133 4.12 -6.65 0.56
N GLY A 134 2.83 -6.59 0.26
CA GLY A 134 2.23 -5.53 -0.54
C GLY A 134 2.43 -4.13 0.07
N HIS A 135 2.27 -3.99 1.39
CA HIS A 135 2.64 -2.75 2.09
C HIS A 135 4.14 -2.42 1.94
N ARG A 136 5.06 -3.40 1.93
CA ARG A 136 6.49 -3.13 1.65
C ARG A 136 6.75 -2.77 0.20
N TYR A 137 6.08 -3.39 -0.77
CA TYR A 137 6.14 -2.97 -2.18
C TYR A 137 5.67 -1.52 -2.36
N LEU A 138 4.57 -1.12 -1.70
CA LEU A 138 4.11 0.27 -1.65
C LEU A 138 5.17 1.20 -1.03
N SER A 139 5.81 0.77 0.07
CA SER A 139 6.94 1.52 0.65
C SER A 139 8.07 1.73 -0.36
N VAL A 140 8.43 0.72 -1.15
CA VAL A 140 9.53 0.79 -2.14
C VAL A 140 9.11 1.21 -3.56
N ARG A 141 7.95 1.85 -3.72
CA ARG A 141 7.39 2.38 -4.99
C ARG A 141 7.06 1.33 -6.07
N GLU A 142 7.05 0.04 -5.72
CA GLU A 142 6.69 -1.05 -6.64
C GLU A 142 5.16 -1.27 -6.65
N LEU A 143 4.42 -0.24 -7.09
CA LEU A 143 2.95 -0.15 -6.97
C LEU A 143 2.20 -1.35 -7.57
N ASP A 144 2.56 -1.80 -8.77
CA ASP A 144 1.90 -2.95 -9.44
C ASP A 144 1.97 -4.22 -8.59
N LYS A 145 3.08 -4.45 -7.89
CA LYS A 145 3.26 -5.59 -6.98
C LYS A 145 2.56 -5.38 -5.66
N ALA A 146 2.47 -4.14 -5.18
CA ALA A 146 1.70 -3.79 -4.01
C ALA A 146 0.21 -4.10 -4.22
N ILE A 147 -0.35 -3.64 -5.34
CA ILE A 147 -1.73 -3.91 -5.77
C ILE A 147 -1.95 -5.41 -5.87
N ALA A 148 -1.16 -6.15 -6.67
CA ALA A 148 -1.35 -7.59 -6.86
C ALA A 148 -1.26 -8.43 -5.56
N ASP A 149 -0.36 -8.09 -4.64
CA ASP A 149 -0.30 -8.73 -3.32
C ASP A 149 -1.54 -8.40 -2.47
N LEU A 150 -2.02 -7.15 -2.49
CA LEU A 150 -3.14 -6.70 -1.67
C LEU A 150 -4.50 -7.18 -2.23
N GLU A 151 -4.64 -7.30 -3.54
CA GLU A 151 -5.74 -8.01 -4.20
C GLU A 151 -5.74 -9.49 -3.80
N ARG A 152 -4.58 -10.18 -3.88
CA ARG A 152 -4.48 -11.59 -3.45
C ARG A 152 -4.78 -11.77 -1.96
N ALA A 153 -4.39 -10.81 -1.11
CA ALA A 153 -4.78 -10.81 0.30
C ALA A 153 -6.30 -10.65 0.46
N ALA A 154 -6.93 -9.76 -0.31
CA ALA A 154 -8.38 -9.55 -0.29
C ALA A 154 -9.14 -10.83 -0.69
N GLU A 155 -8.79 -11.45 -1.83
CA GLU A 155 -9.29 -12.76 -2.26
C GLU A 155 -9.20 -13.81 -1.14
N LEU A 156 -8.02 -13.92 -0.51
CA LEU A 156 -7.77 -14.88 0.56
C LEU A 156 -8.53 -14.56 1.84
N THR A 157 -9.12 -13.38 2.00
CA THR A 157 -10.01 -13.04 3.13
C THR A 157 -11.51 -13.07 2.78
N GLU A 158 -11.89 -13.21 1.51
CA GLU A 158 -13.31 -13.16 1.12
C GLU A 158 -14.13 -14.25 1.84
N GLY A 159 -15.25 -13.82 2.43
CA GLY A 159 -16.15 -14.70 3.20
C GLY A 159 -15.58 -15.23 4.52
N ARG A 160 -14.34 -14.87 4.89
CA ARG A 160 -13.75 -15.20 6.20
C ARG A 160 -14.15 -14.18 7.26
N MET A 161 -14.16 -14.61 8.52
CA MET A 161 -14.27 -13.68 9.65
C MET A 161 -13.01 -12.82 9.72
N ASP A 162 -13.17 -11.53 10.00
CA ASP A 162 -12.05 -10.61 10.17
C ASP A 162 -11.34 -10.83 11.53
N GLU A 163 -10.05 -10.51 11.58
CA GLU A 163 -9.17 -10.74 12.72
C GLU A 163 -8.40 -9.49 13.11
N VAL A 164 -8.17 -9.29 14.41
CA VAL A 164 -7.42 -8.13 14.93
C VAL A 164 -5.94 -8.30 14.62
N GLU A 165 -5.33 -7.33 13.94
CA GLU A 165 -3.88 -7.35 13.71
C GLU A 165 -3.16 -6.78 14.94
N PRO A 166 -2.22 -7.51 15.59
CA PRO A 166 -1.52 -6.98 16.75
C PRO A 166 -0.61 -5.80 16.39
N ASP A 167 -0.63 -4.74 17.20
CA ASP A 167 0.15 -3.52 16.98
C ASP A 167 1.67 -3.77 16.95
N GLY A 168 2.41 -2.96 16.21
CA GLY A 168 3.88 -3.05 16.17
C GLY A 168 4.52 -2.67 17.52
N LEU A 169 3.92 -1.71 18.20
CA LEU A 169 4.26 -1.19 19.52
C LEU A 169 2.93 -0.85 20.22
N PRO A 170 2.79 -1.01 21.55
CA PRO A 170 1.57 -0.60 22.24
C PRO A 170 1.26 0.89 22.05
N ASN A 171 0.04 1.21 21.63
CA ASN A 171 -0.49 2.57 21.67
C ASN A 171 -0.89 2.99 23.10
N ALA A 172 -1.28 4.25 23.29
CA ALA A 172 -1.54 4.84 24.61
C ALA A 172 -2.62 4.12 25.44
N MET A 173 -3.54 3.40 24.79
CA MET A 173 -4.61 2.64 25.44
C MET A 173 -4.37 1.12 25.46
N ASN A 174 -3.35 0.63 24.73
CA ASN A 174 -3.11 -0.79 24.46
C ASN A 174 -4.35 -1.50 23.88
N ILE A 175 -5.03 -0.82 22.94
CA ILE A 175 -6.19 -1.33 22.19
C ILE A 175 -5.83 -1.31 20.70
N PRO A 176 -5.73 -2.47 20.02
CA PRO A 176 -5.44 -2.48 18.58
C PRO A 176 -6.51 -1.75 17.77
N THR A 177 -6.08 -0.79 16.95
CA THR A 177 -6.95 0.10 16.17
C THR A 177 -7.28 -0.44 14.78
N SER A 178 -6.74 -1.61 14.42
CA SER A 178 -6.81 -2.17 13.06
C SER A 178 -7.05 -3.69 13.02
N THR A 179 -7.70 -4.14 11.96
CA THR A 179 -7.93 -5.56 11.64
C THR A 179 -7.23 -5.95 10.33
N LEU A 180 -7.11 -7.24 10.04
CA LEU A 180 -6.51 -7.72 8.80
C LEU A 180 -7.26 -7.21 7.56
N GLN A 181 -8.59 -7.33 7.50
CA GLN A 181 -9.34 -6.90 6.31
C GLN A 181 -9.30 -5.38 6.13
N PHE A 182 -9.41 -4.59 7.22
CA PHE A 182 -9.15 -3.15 7.14
C PHE A 182 -7.75 -2.88 6.59
N ASN A 183 -6.74 -3.55 7.14
CA ASN A 183 -5.35 -3.37 6.74
C ASN A 183 -5.07 -3.82 5.29
N ILE A 184 -5.83 -4.73 4.71
CA ILE A 184 -5.76 -5.07 3.28
C ILE A 184 -6.32 -3.91 2.46
N TRP A 185 -7.60 -3.57 2.66
CA TRP A 185 -8.30 -2.59 1.84
C TRP A 185 -7.72 -1.18 1.96
N TYR A 186 -7.26 -0.78 3.15
CA TYR A 186 -6.61 0.51 3.38
C TYR A 186 -5.32 0.67 2.58
N HIS A 187 -4.47 -0.37 2.52
CA HIS A 187 -3.22 -0.31 1.76
C HIS A 187 -3.47 -0.47 0.25
N LEU A 188 -4.49 -1.22 -0.17
CA LEU A 188 -4.89 -1.35 -1.57
C LEU A 188 -5.37 0.00 -2.12
N ALA A 189 -6.28 0.65 -1.38
CA ALA A 189 -6.73 2.02 -1.64
C ALA A 189 -5.57 3.01 -1.78
N LEU A 190 -4.59 2.96 -0.88
CA LEU A 190 -3.40 3.79 -0.96
C LEU A 190 -2.54 3.50 -2.17
N ALA A 191 -2.39 2.23 -2.59
CA ALA A 191 -1.60 1.87 -3.77
C ALA A 191 -2.21 2.44 -5.07
N HIS A 192 -3.53 2.30 -5.26
CA HIS A 192 -4.23 2.92 -6.39
C HIS A 192 -4.20 4.46 -6.33
N TYR A 193 -4.42 5.05 -5.14
CA TYR A 193 -4.39 6.51 -4.95
C TYR A 193 -3.01 7.10 -5.26
N VAL A 194 -1.93 6.43 -4.84
CA VAL A 194 -0.55 6.82 -5.16
C VAL A 194 -0.26 6.62 -6.65
N ALA A 195 -0.77 5.57 -7.30
CA ALA A 195 -0.69 5.41 -8.75
C ALA A 195 -1.45 6.52 -9.52
N GLY A 196 -2.48 7.11 -8.91
CA GLY A 196 -3.36 8.11 -9.52
C GLY A 196 -4.60 7.49 -10.19
N ASP A 197 -4.88 6.21 -9.92
CA ASP A 197 -6.12 5.51 -10.27
C ASP A 197 -7.15 5.78 -9.16
N PHE A 198 -7.84 6.92 -9.29
CA PHE A 198 -8.75 7.39 -8.25
C PHE A 198 -10.07 6.61 -8.22
N GLU A 199 -10.49 6.07 -9.37
CA GLU A 199 -11.63 5.17 -9.51
C GLU A 199 -11.42 3.87 -8.73
N ALA A 200 -10.32 3.15 -8.95
CA ALA A 200 -10.03 1.93 -8.19
C ALA A 200 -9.71 2.22 -6.71
N ALA A 201 -9.06 3.36 -6.42
CA ALA A 201 -8.88 3.80 -5.04
C ALA A 201 -10.21 4.00 -4.31
N LEU A 202 -11.21 4.60 -4.96
CA LEU A 202 -12.53 4.84 -4.36
C LEU A 202 -13.27 3.54 -4.07
N ASP A 203 -13.23 2.56 -4.98
CA ASP A 203 -13.89 1.28 -4.75
C ASP A 203 -13.14 0.42 -3.70
N ALA A 204 -11.82 0.51 -3.61
CA ALA A 204 -11.06 -0.04 -2.49
C ALA A 204 -11.40 0.65 -1.15
N GLN A 205 -11.55 1.97 -1.12
CA GLN A 205 -11.97 2.74 0.07
C GLN A 205 -13.40 2.40 0.50
N ARG A 206 -14.32 2.26 -0.45
CA ARG A 206 -15.70 1.80 -0.20
C ARG A 206 -15.74 0.38 0.38
N ASN A 207 -14.75 -0.47 0.09
CA ASN A 207 -14.60 -1.77 0.77
C ASN A 207 -13.93 -1.64 2.15
N CYS A 208 -12.90 -0.81 2.28
CA CYS A 208 -12.24 -0.48 3.55
C CYS A 208 -13.23 0.03 4.60
N LEU A 209 -14.16 0.90 4.21
CA LEU A 209 -15.16 1.48 5.12
C LEU A 209 -16.15 0.44 5.66
N LYS A 210 -16.43 -0.65 4.93
CA LYS A 210 -17.31 -1.75 5.39
C LYS A 210 -16.70 -2.57 6.53
N VAL A 211 -15.36 -2.61 6.62
CA VAL A 211 -14.59 -3.34 7.64
C VAL A 211 -13.93 -2.41 8.67
N SER A 212 -14.14 -1.10 8.55
CA SER A 212 -13.65 -0.08 9.50
C SER A 212 -14.49 -0.07 10.78
N VAL A 213 -14.16 -0.96 11.72
CA VAL A 213 -14.92 -1.16 12.97
C VAL A 213 -14.49 -0.24 14.13
N HIS A 214 -13.34 0.42 14.02
CA HIS A 214 -12.80 1.33 15.05
C HIS A 214 -12.93 2.81 14.60
N PRO A 215 -13.21 3.78 15.48
CA PRO A 215 -13.20 5.21 15.16
C PRO A 215 -12.00 5.66 14.32
N ASP A 216 -10.78 5.28 14.73
CA ASP A 216 -9.53 5.47 13.97
C ASP A 216 -9.61 4.96 12.52
N SER A 217 -10.06 3.71 12.31
CA SER A 217 -10.15 3.10 10.98
C SER A 217 -11.19 3.81 10.08
N VAL A 218 -12.30 4.28 10.66
CA VAL A 218 -13.31 5.06 9.94
C VAL A 218 -12.72 6.42 9.53
N VAL A 219 -12.17 7.17 10.48
CA VAL A 219 -11.58 8.50 10.24
C VAL A 219 -10.43 8.44 9.22
N ALA A 220 -9.54 7.46 9.34
CA ALA A 220 -8.45 7.26 8.38
C ALA A 220 -8.97 6.92 6.98
N THR A 221 -9.98 6.07 6.85
CA THR A 221 -10.60 5.75 5.55
C THR A 221 -11.29 6.96 4.94
N SER A 222 -12.13 7.66 5.73
CA SER A 222 -12.89 8.83 5.29
C SER A 222 -12.00 9.97 4.81
N TYR A 223 -10.82 10.16 5.41
CA TYR A 223 -9.85 11.16 4.97
C TYR A 223 -9.37 10.91 3.52
N TRP A 224 -8.89 9.70 3.20
CA TRP A 224 -8.45 9.37 1.84
C TRP A 224 -9.63 9.32 0.86
N MET A 225 -10.80 8.82 1.32
CA MET A 225 -12.01 8.74 0.50
C MET A 225 -12.55 10.12 0.11
N TYR A 226 -12.57 11.08 1.03
CA TYR A 226 -12.92 12.46 0.74
C TYR A 226 -12.03 13.07 -0.36
N MET A 227 -10.71 12.97 -0.22
CA MET A 227 -9.77 13.53 -1.20
C MET A 227 -9.92 12.84 -2.58
N THR A 228 -10.20 11.54 -2.59
CA THR A 228 -10.43 10.76 -3.82
C THR A 228 -11.71 11.22 -4.52
N MET A 229 -12.82 11.36 -3.80
CA MET A 229 -14.09 11.85 -4.35
C MET A 229 -13.99 13.29 -4.86
N ARG A 230 -13.29 14.19 -4.14
CA ARG A 230 -13.02 15.55 -4.63
C ARG A 230 -12.18 15.57 -5.90
N ARG A 231 -11.23 14.64 -6.09
CA ARG A 231 -10.44 14.50 -7.32
C ARG A 231 -11.24 13.96 -8.50
N LEU A 232 -12.23 13.11 -8.24
CA LEU A 232 -13.17 12.58 -9.23
C LEU A 232 -14.32 13.54 -9.57
N GLY A 233 -14.43 14.69 -8.89
CA GLY A 233 -15.53 15.65 -9.06
C GLY A 233 -16.86 15.20 -8.43
N LEU A 234 -16.83 14.21 -7.53
CA LEU A 234 -17.99 13.70 -6.80
C LEU A 234 -18.27 14.60 -5.58
N GLU A 235 -18.62 15.87 -5.82
CA GLU A 235 -18.71 16.88 -4.77
C GLU A 235 -19.83 16.61 -3.75
N ASP A 236 -20.98 16.10 -4.19
CA ASP A 236 -22.10 15.75 -3.30
C ASP A 236 -21.76 14.57 -2.37
N GLU A 237 -21.20 13.46 -2.90
CA GLU A 237 -20.72 12.32 -2.08
C GLU A 237 -19.61 12.75 -1.12
N ALA A 238 -18.72 13.64 -1.55
CA ALA A 238 -17.66 14.18 -0.71
C ALA A 238 -18.18 15.06 0.44
N GLN A 239 -19.25 15.85 0.21
CA GLN A 239 -19.86 16.65 1.26
C GLN A 239 -20.67 15.79 2.24
N GLU A 240 -21.45 14.82 1.76
CA GLU A 240 -22.18 13.88 2.64
C GLU A 240 -21.23 13.13 3.58
N LEU A 241 -20.05 12.73 3.07
CA LEU A 241 -19.00 12.12 3.90
C LEU A 241 -18.47 13.09 4.97
N LEU A 242 -18.19 14.36 4.64
CA LEU A 242 -17.74 15.35 5.63
C LEU A 242 -18.81 15.67 6.68
N ASP A 243 -20.07 15.80 6.27
CA ASP A 243 -21.19 16.11 7.16
C ASP A 243 -21.39 15.00 8.21
N SER A 244 -21.01 13.76 7.89
CA SER A 244 -21.02 12.62 8.81
C SER A 244 -19.89 12.63 9.88
N ILE A 245 -18.86 13.47 9.73
CA ILE A 245 -17.72 13.52 10.68
C ILE A 245 -18.08 14.36 11.90
N ASP A 246 -18.10 13.72 13.07
CA ASP A 246 -18.27 14.37 14.38
C ASP A 246 -16.91 14.83 14.94
N ALA A 247 -16.80 16.09 15.33
CA ALA A 247 -15.62 16.64 15.98
C ALA A 247 -15.42 16.14 17.43
N GLY A 248 -16.44 15.52 18.03
CA GLY A 248 -16.41 14.92 19.37
C GLY A 248 -16.02 13.45 19.42
N ILE A 249 -15.67 12.82 18.29
CA ILE A 249 -15.32 11.39 18.24
C ILE A 249 -13.99 11.11 18.96
N GLU A 250 -13.98 10.11 19.86
CA GLU A 250 -12.76 9.68 20.54
C GLU A 250 -11.87 8.85 19.60
N ILE A 251 -10.59 9.23 19.51
CA ILE A 251 -9.59 8.70 18.57
C ILE A 251 -8.30 8.41 19.33
N ILE A 252 -7.67 7.25 19.09
CA ILE A 252 -6.49 6.80 19.84
C ILE A 252 -5.19 7.23 19.15
N GLU A 253 -5.11 7.13 17.82
CA GLU A 253 -3.88 7.33 17.03
C GLU A 253 -4.09 8.27 15.83
N SER A 254 -5.29 8.24 15.24
CA SER A 254 -5.64 8.85 13.95
C SER A 254 -5.99 10.34 14.01
N VAL A 255 -5.59 11.05 15.07
CA VAL A 255 -6.04 12.43 15.37
C VAL A 255 -5.76 13.40 14.20
N ALA A 256 -4.61 13.26 13.54
CA ALA A 256 -4.25 14.08 12.38
C ALA A 256 -5.23 13.93 11.19
N TYR A 257 -5.82 12.75 10.99
CA TYR A 257 -6.85 12.54 9.95
C TYR A 257 -8.18 13.22 10.33
N LEU A 258 -8.55 13.24 11.62
CA LEU A 258 -9.73 13.94 12.12
C LEU A 258 -9.57 15.47 11.94
N ASP A 259 -8.47 16.05 12.41
CA ASP A 259 -8.24 17.50 12.28
C ASP A 259 -8.18 17.96 10.81
N LEU A 260 -7.68 17.13 9.90
CA LEU A 260 -7.73 17.39 8.45
C LEU A 260 -9.15 17.31 7.88
N LEU A 261 -9.96 16.31 8.28
CA LEU A 261 -11.38 16.23 7.89
C LEU A 261 -12.17 17.45 8.40
N LEU A 262 -11.94 17.87 9.64
CA LEU A 262 -12.56 19.07 10.22
C LEU A 262 -12.06 20.35 9.55
N LEU A 263 -10.83 20.41 9.05
CA LEU A 263 -10.33 21.52 8.22
C LEU A 263 -11.02 21.56 6.85
N PHE A 264 -11.22 20.40 6.20
CA PHE A 264 -12.00 20.32 4.95
C PHE A 264 -13.47 20.72 5.16
N LYS A 265 -14.04 20.39 6.32
CA LYS A 265 -15.40 20.76 6.76
C LYS A 265 -15.54 22.23 7.20
N GLY A 266 -14.43 22.92 7.47
CA GLY A 266 -14.41 24.30 7.98
C GLY A 266 -14.67 24.44 9.49
N GLU A 267 -14.68 23.33 10.24
CA GLU A 267 -14.79 23.31 11.71
C GLU A 267 -13.42 23.45 12.42
N ARG A 268 -12.32 23.30 11.67
CA ARG A 268 -10.95 23.71 12.05
C ARG A 268 -10.44 24.78 11.10
N SER A 269 -9.55 25.64 11.60
CA SER A 269 -8.77 26.56 10.79
C SER A 269 -7.34 26.05 10.57
N LEU A 270 -6.62 26.62 9.59
CA LEU A 270 -5.17 26.41 9.48
C LEU A 270 -4.44 26.73 10.80
N GLY A 271 -4.87 27.79 11.50
CA GLY A 271 -4.23 28.25 12.74
C GLY A 271 -4.23 27.20 13.85
N ASP A 272 -5.25 26.33 13.88
CA ASP A 272 -5.35 25.23 14.84
C ASP A 272 -4.36 24.10 14.50
N LEU A 273 -4.10 23.85 13.22
CA LEU A 273 -3.20 22.80 12.72
C LEU A 273 -1.73 23.26 12.60
N ILE A 274 -1.46 24.57 12.46
CA ILE A 274 -0.09 25.13 12.39
C ILE A 274 0.35 25.78 13.71
N GLY A 275 -0.57 26.06 14.63
CA GLY A 275 -0.29 26.68 15.92
C GLY A 275 -0.01 28.19 15.87
N PRO A 276 0.06 28.86 17.02
CA PRO A 276 -0.01 30.32 17.13
C PRO A 276 1.22 31.09 16.57
N SER A 277 2.33 30.40 16.31
CA SER A 277 3.52 31.00 15.67
C SER A 277 3.54 30.84 14.14
N GLY A 278 2.80 29.87 13.59
CA GLY A 278 3.09 29.29 12.26
C GLY A 278 4.33 28.36 12.23
N ASP A 279 4.82 27.92 13.40
CA ASP A 279 5.98 27.02 13.49
C ASP A 279 5.63 25.60 13.01
N ALA A 280 6.52 24.94 12.28
CA ALA A 280 6.39 23.52 11.91
C ALA A 280 6.44 22.52 13.10
N ALA A 281 6.33 23.00 14.33
CA ALA A 281 6.26 22.22 15.56
C ALA A 281 4.93 21.44 15.73
N THR A 282 3.92 21.78 14.93
CA THR A 282 2.60 21.13 14.82
C THR A 282 2.48 20.28 13.55
N LEU A 283 3.15 20.70 12.46
CA LEU A 283 3.33 19.98 11.19
C LEU A 283 4.22 18.71 11.29
N GLN A 284 4.27 18.05 12.44
CA GLN A 284 5.26 16.99 12.72
C GLN A 284 5.04 15.67 11.95
N SER A 285 3.88 15.49 11.31
CA SER A 285 3.60 14.29 10.50
C SER A 285 3.50 14.64 9.01
N THR A 286 4.07 13.78 8.16
CA THR A 286 3.94 13.91 6.70
C THR A 286 2.49 13.80 6.23
N THR A 287 1.63 13.10 7.00
CA THR A 287 0.18 13.07 6.80
C THR A 287 -0.45 14.47 6.93
N THR A 288 -0.15 15.20 8.02
CA THR A 288 -0.64 16.57 8.25
C THR A 288 -0.24 17.48 7.09
N SER A 289 1.04 17.49 6.75
CA SER A 289 1.56 18.34 5.67
C SER A 289 0.99 17.96 4.30
N TYR A 290 0.86 16.66 3.98
CA TYR A 290 0.27 16.22 2.71
C TYR A 290 -1.20 16.68 2.57
N GLY A 291 -2.01 16.48 3.61
CA GLY A 291 -3.41 16.90 3.64
C GLY A 291 -3.59 18.41 3.56
N LEU A 292 -2.67 19.19 4.12
CA LEU A 292 -2.63 20.64 3.93
C LEU A 292 -2.32 21.00 2.47
N GLY A 293 -1.34 20.35 1.83
CA GLY A 293 -1.10 20.55 0.39
C GLY A 293 -2.35 20.24 -0.46
N VAL A 294 -3.09 19.17 -0.13
CA VAL A 294 -4.38 18.89 -0.78
C VAL A 294 -5.44 19.95 -0.46
N TRP A 295 -5.50 20.49 0.77
CA TRP A 295 -6.39 21.61 1.10
C TRP A 295 -6.05 22.88 0.30
N HIS A 296 -4.77 23.18 0.06
CA HIS A 296 -4.35 24.28 -0.82
C HIS A 296 -4.77 24.02 -2.28
N LEU A 297 -4.56 22.80 -2.80
CA LEU A 297 -5.00 22.37 -4.14
C LEU A 297 -6.52 22.53 -4.33
N LEU A 298 -7.31 22.00 -3.41
CA LEU A 298 -8.79 22.03 -3.44
C LEU A 298 -9.37 23.45 -3.27
N ASN A 299 -8.53 24.42 -2.88
CA ASN A 299 -8.84 25.85 -2.81
C ASN A 299 -8.14 26.65 -3.93
N GLY A 300 -7.73 26.00 -5.03
CA GLY A 300 -7.18 26.64 -6.23
C GLY A 300 -5.78 27.24 -6.09
N ARG A 301 -5.06 26.95 -5.00
CA ARG A 301 -3.71 27.49 -4.74
C ARG A 301 -2.66 26.41 -4.99
N LEU A 302 -2.40 26.19 -6.29
CA LEU A 302 -1.50 25.15 -6.78
C LEU A 302 -0.04 25.38 -6.33
N ASP A 303 0.43 26.63 -6.39
CA ASP A 303 1.79 26.99 -6.00
C ASP A 303 2.05 26.72 -4.50
N ASP A 304 1.11 27.10 -3.63
CA ASP A 304 1.15 26.75 -2.20
C ASP A 304 1.18 25.23 -2.00
N ALA A 305 0.35 24.48 -2.73
CA ALA A 305 0.24 23.02 -2.60
C ALA A 305 1.54 22.31 -2.98
N HIS A 306 2.16 22.73 -4.09
CA HIS A 306 3.47 22.23 -4.52
C HIS A 306 4.54 22.56 -3.49
N GLY A 307 4.66 23.81 -3.02
CA GLY A 307 5.66 24.19 -2.02
C GLY A 307 5.51 23.44 -0.68
N VAL A 308 4.28 23.13 -0.28
CA VAL A 308 4.02 22.25 0.88
C VAL A 308 4.52 20.83 0.61
N TRP A 309 4.25 20.24 -0.55
CA TRP A 309 4.72 18.89 -0.89
C TRP A 309 6.25 18.82 -1.07
N GLU A 310 6.89 19.83 -1.67
CA GLU A 310 8.34 19.95 -1.77
C GLU A 310 8.99 19.97 -0.37
N SER A 311 8.42 20.74 0.57
CA SER A 311 8.92 20.81 1.95
C SER A 311 8.85 19.48 2.71
N ILE A 312 7.94 18.57 2.32
CA ILE A 312 7.86 17.20 2.89
C ILE A 312 9.08 16.38 2.43
N LEU A 313 9.51 16.53 1.18
CA LEU A 313 10.64 15.80 0.62
C LEU A 313 11.97 16.28 1.22
N GLU A 314 12.12 17.60 1.41
CA GLU A 314 13.32 18.20 2.00
C GLU A 314 13.44 17.99 3.52
N GLY A 315 12.30 18.01 4.25
CA GLY A 315 12.30 18.26 5.70
C GLY A 315 12.81 17.14 6.60
N ARG A 316 12.38 15.89 6.38
CA ARG A 316 12.79 14.72 7.20
C ARG A 316 12.86 13.45 6.36
N ASN A 317 13.85 12.60 6.67
CA ASN A 317 13.96 11.25 6.12
C ASN A 317 12.86 10.32 6.70
N GLN A 318 11.65 10.44 6.16
CA GLN A 318 10.46 9.65 6.49
C GLN A 318 9.77 9.13 5.20
N TRP A 319 10.55 8.81 4.17
CA TRP A 319 10.04 8.53 2.82
C TRP A 319 9.10 7.33 2.71
N SER A 320 9.09 6.44 3.69
CA SER A 320 8.16 5.30 3.77
C SER A 320 6.75 5.66 4.29
N ALA A 321 6.53 6.88 4.80
CA ALA A 321 5.25 7.30 5.36
C ALA A 321 4.29 7.82 4.27
N PHE A 322 3.01 7.42 4.30
CA PHE A 322 2.08 7.62 3.18
C PHE A 322 1.90 9.06 2.71
N GLY A 323 1.97 10.05 3.62
CA GLY A 323 1.96 11.46 3.24
C GLY A 323 3.16 11.88 2.37
N TYR A 324 4.34 11.30 2.62
CA TYR A 324 5.53 11.49 1.78
C TYR A 324 5.36 10.78 0.43
N ILE A 325 4.94 9.51 0.42
CA ILE A 325 4.74 8.74 -0.83
C ILE A 325 3.70 9.44 -1.73
N SER A 326 2.63 9.97 -1.13
CA SER A 326 1.59 10.71 -1.85
C SER A 326 2.10 12.05 -2.37
N ALA A 327 2.83 12.84 -1.56
CA ALA A 327 3.43 14.11 -1.97
C ALA A 327 4.41 13.95 -3.15
N GLU A 328 5.28 12.94 -3.07
CA GLU A 328 6.19 12.52 -4.14
C GLU A 328 5.42 12.16 -5.42
N GLY A 329 4.30 11.44 -5.29
CA GLY A 329 3.40 11.10 -6.40
C GLY A 329 2.67 12.29 -7.02
N GLU A 330 2.29 13.31 -6.24
CA GLU A 330 1.73 14.55 -6.82
C GLU A 330 2.78 15.28 -7.67
N LEU A 331 3.97 15.49 -7.11
CA LEU A 331 5.05 16.23 -7.77
C LEU A 331 5.49 15.52 -9.06
N ALA A 332 5.62 14.18 -9.03
CA ALA A 332 5.92 13.38 -10.21
C ALA A 332 4.83 13.49 -11.28
N ARG A 333 3.54 13.50 -10.92
CA ARG A 333 2.43 13.69 -11.87
C ARG A 333 2.35 15.12 -12.42
N SER A 334 2.70 16.13 -11.62
CA SER A 334 2.74 17.53 -12.04
C SER A 334 3.90 17.82 -13.00
N ALA A 335 5.05 17.17 -12.83
CA ALA A 335 6.24 17.34 -13.68
C ALA A 335 6.10 16.81 -15.13
N VAL A 336 5.00 16.12 -15.45
CA VAL A 336 4.73 15.48 -16.75
C VAL A 336 3.69 16.25 -17.59
N ARG A 337 3.22 17.41 -17.11
CA ARG A 337 2.13 18.21 -17.72
C ARG A 337 2.60 19.53 -18.32
#